data_AF-A0A2V7B7Y8-F1
#
_entry.id   AF-A0A2V7B7Y8-F1
#
_cell.length_a   1.000
_cell.length_b   1.000
_cell.length_c   1.000
_cell.angle_alpha   90.00
_cell.angle_beta   90.00
_cell.angle_gamma   90.00
#
_symmetry.space_group_name_H-M   'P 1'
#
loop_
_entity.id
_entity.type
_entity.pdbx_description
1 polymer ?
#
loop_
_entity_poly.entity_id
_entity_poly.type
_entity_poly.pdbx_seq_one_letter_code
_entity_poly.pdbx_strand_id
1 'polypeptide(L)'
;MRRRPLRHVTFTLGVAVTTLLVLTAALSLVYTPADPLAMSIAGRLQGPSAAHPFGTDQYGRDVLSRIMRGAVTSIAVGVIAVGL
;
A
#
# COMPACT_ATOMS: atom_id res chain seq x y z
N MET A 1 -28.41 -17.41 17.92
CA MET A 1 -27.41 -16.84 16.98
C MET A 1 -26.43 -15.95 17.75
N ARG A 2 -25.31 -16.49 18.24
CA ARG A 2 -24.38 -15.75 19.12
C ARG A 2 -23.17 -15.29 18.30
N ARG A 3 -23.17 -14.02 17.89
CA ARG A 3 -22.04 -13.35 17.22
C ARG A 3 -20.84 -13.30 18.17
N ARG A 4 -19.80 -14.11 17.94
CA ARG A 4 -18.48 -13.93 18.57
C ARG A 4 -17.33 -14.28 17.61
N PRO A 5 -17.11 -13.51 16.52
CA PRO A 5 -15.91 -13.66 15.70
C PRO A 5 -14.63 -13.13 16.38
N LEU A 6 -14.74 -12.47 17.53
CA LEU A 6 -13.65 -11.69 18.16
C LEU A 6 -12.78 -12.46 19.17
N ARG A 7 -12.91 -13.78 19.30
CA ARG A 7 -12.15 -14.55 20.31
C ARG A 7 -10.83 -15.14 19.78
N HIS A 8 -10.57 -15.04 18.48
CA HIS A 8 -9.36 -15.55 17.85
C HIS A 8 -8.50 -14.38 17.38
N VAL A 9 -7.39 -14.15 18.09
CA VAL A 9 -6.41 -13.08 17.81
C VAL A 9 -5.96 -13.10 16.35
N THR A 10 -5.77 -14.30 15.78
CA THR A 10 -5.41 -14.49 14.37
C THR A 10 -6.46 -13.96 13.40
N PHE A 11 -7.75 -14.17 13.68
CA PHE A 11 -8.82 -13.67 12.83
C PHE A 11 -8.89 -12.15 12.87
N THR A 12 -8.81 -11.56 14.08
CA THR A 12 -8.81 -10.11 14.24
C THR A 12 -7.60 -9.46 13.56
N LEU A 13 -6.40 -10.06 13.69
CA LEU A 13 -5.19 -9.60 13.00
C LEU A 13 -5.35 -9.66 11.48
N GLY A 14 -5.86 -10.78 10.95
CA GLY A 14 -6.08 -10.93 9.52
C GLY A 14 -7.04 -9.89 8.96
N VAL A 15 -8.16 -9.66 9.65
CA VAL A 15 -9.12 -8.60 9.28
C VAL A 15 -8.49 -7.21 9.37
N ALA A 16 -7.74 -6.92 10.43
CA ALA A 16 -7.09 -5.62 10.62
C ALA A 16 -6.07 -5.30 9.51
N VAL A 17 -5.18 -6.24 9.20
CA VAL A 17 -4.17 -6.08 8.13
C VAL A 17 -4.84 -5.95 6.76
N THR A 18 -5.82 -6.79 6.47
CA THR A 18 -6.56 -6.72 5.19
C THR A 18 -7.28 -5.39 5.04
N THR A 19 -7.95 -4.93 6.09
CA THR A 19 -8.64 -3.63 6.11
C THR A 19 -7.64 -2.50 5.88
N LEU A 20 -6.48 -2.52 6.54
CA LEU A 20 -5.43 -1.53 6.36
C LEU A 20 -4.93 -1.48 4.90
N LEU A 21 -4.69 -2.63 4.27
CA LEU A 21 -4.26 -2.71 2.87
C LEU A 21 -5.32 -2.15 1.91
N VAL A 22 -6.59 -2.51 2.12
CA VAL A 22 -7.71 -2.01 1.31
C VAL A 22 -7.84 -0.50 1.46
N LEU A 23 -7.76 0.03 2.68
CA LEU A 23 -7.80 1.48 2.92
C LEU A 23 -6.62 2.19 2.27
N THR A 24 -5.42 1.63 2.35
CA THR A 24 -4.22 2.20 1.72
C THR A 24 -4.35 2.23 0.20
N ALA A 25 -4.87 1.15 -0.40
CA ALA A 25 -5.13 1.08 -1.83
C ALA A 25 -6.26 2.05 -2.27
N ALA A 26 -7.33 2.16 -1.50
CA ALA A 26 -8.41 3.10 -1.78
C ALA A 26 -7.93 4.55 -1.67
N LEU A 27 -7.14 4.87 -0.65
CA LEU A 27 -6.54 6.19 -0.48
C LEU A 27 -5.63 6.55 -1.66
N SER A 28 -4.89 5.58 -2.21
CA SER A 28 -3.99 5.78 -3.36
C SER A 28 -4.69 6.09 -4.68
N LEU A 29 -6.00 5.86 -4.77
CA LEU A 29 -6.80 6.28 -5.92
C LEU A 29 -7.07 7.80 -5.92
N VAL A 30 -7.09 8.42 -4.74
CA VAL A 30 -7.40 9.85 -4.58
C VAL A 30 -6.15 10.66 -4.29
N TYR A 31 -5.21 10.11 -3.51
CA TYR A 31 -4.01 10.81 -3.05
C TYR A 31 -2.79 9.90 -2.96
N THR A 32 -1.68 10.36 -3.53
CA THR A 32 -0.33 9.84 -3.26
C THR A 32 0.59 11.02 -2.90
N PRO A 33 1.52 10.85 -1.95
CA PRO A 33 2.46 11.90 -1.55
C PRO A 33 3.27 12.51 -2.70
N ALA A 34 3.67 11.67 -3.65
CA ALA A 34 4.33 12.09 -4.88
C ALA A 34 3.79 11.25 -6.05
N ASP A 35 4.15 11.64 -7.28
CA ASP A 35 3.82 10.85 -8.46
C ASP A 35 4.62 9.52 -8.41
N PRO A 36 3.93 8.36 -8.33
CA PRO A 36 4.59 7.05 -8.23
C PRO A 36 5.36 6.65 -9.50
N LEU A 37 5.14 7.34 -10.63
CA LEU A 37 5.80 7.06 -11.91
C LEU A 37 6.84 8.13 -12.28
N ALA A 38 6.83 9.30 -11.65
CA ALA A 38 7.80 10.36 -11.91
C ALA A 38 9.21 9.94 -11.48
N MET A 39 10.11 9.83 -12.46
CA MET A 39 11.50 9.45 -12.22
C MET A 39 12.36 10.70 -12.02
N SER A 40 13.30 10.63 -11.07
CA SER A 40 14.28 11.67 -10.80
C SER A 40 15.66 11.06 -10.57
N ILE A 41 16.50 11.05 -11.61
CA ILE A 41 17.85 10.48 -11.51
C ILE A 41 18.70 11.25 -10.50
N ALA A 42 18.49 12.56 -10.40
CA ALA A 42 19.19 13.42 -9.44
C ALA A 42 18.83 13.09 -7.98
N GLY A 43 17.63 12.57 -7.72
CA GLY A 43 17.10 12.28 -6.38
C GLY A 43 17.04 10.79 -6.01
N ARG A 44 17.84 9.93 -6.66
CA ARG A 44 17.84 8.48 -6.40
C ARG A 44 18.42 8.10 -5.04
N LEU A 45 17.91 7.01 -4.46
CA LEU A 45 18.40 6.41 -3.20
C LEU A 45 18.47 7.40 -2.03
N GLN A 46 17.55 8.36 -1.99
CA GLN A 46 17.43 9.25 -0.84
C GLN A 46 16.79 8.52 0.33
N GLY A 47 17.30 8.77 1.52
CA GLY A 47 16.73 8.24 2.76
C GLY A 47 15.36 8.86 3.10
N PRO A 48 14.74 8.38 4.19
CA PRO A 48 13.48 8.92 4.69
C PRO A 48 13.55 10.43 4.95
N SER A 49 12.58 11.18 4.44
CA SER A 49 12.45 12.63 4.63
C SER A 49 10.99 13.04 4.69
N ALA A 50 10.70 14.28 5.10
CA ALA A 50 9.32 14.79 5.11
C ALA A 50 8.68 14.80 3.70
N ALA A 51 9.50 14.98 2.65
CA ALA A 51 9.04 14.91 1.26
C ALA A 51 8.89 13.46 0.76
N HIS A 52 9.76 12.56 1.24
CA HIS A 52 9.76 11.14 0.90
C HIS A 52 9.75 10.29 2.17
N PRO A 53 8.57 10.02 2.76
CA PRO A 53 8.49 9.37 4.07
C PRO A 53 9.23 8.03 4.15
N PHE A 54 9.26 7.29 3.05
CA PHE A 54 9.98 6.02 2.92
C PHE A 54 11.22 6.11 2.01
N GLY A 55 11.65 7.32 1.67
CA GLY A 55 12.76 7.57 0.75
C GLY A 55 12.40 7.34 -0.71
N THR A 56 13.43 7.36 -1.56
CA THR A 56 13.30 7.15 -3.00
C THR A 56 13.97 5.86 -3.45
N ASP A 57 13.46 5.27 -4.53
CA ASP A 57 14.05 4.07 -5.12
C ASP A 57 15.28 4.39 -5.99
N GLN A 58 15.84 3.36 -6.64
CA GLN A 58 17.00 3.48 -7.55
C GLN A 58 16.74 4.39 -8.77
N TYR A 59 15.48 4.72 -9.05
CA TYR A 59 15.04 5.62 -10.13
C TYR A 59 14.58 6.99 -9.59
N GLY A 60 14.75 7.23 -8.29
CA GLY A 60 14.32 8.45 -7.62
C GLY A 60 12.81 8.58 -7.43
N ARG A 61 12.07 7.46 -7.54
CA ARG A 61 10.62 7.46 -7.32
C ARG A 61 10.31 7.33 -5.83
N ASP A 62 9.26 7.99 -5.38
CA ASP A 62 8.81 7.90 -3.99
C ASP A 62 8.31 6.49 -3.65
N VAL A 63 8.96 5.86 -2.66
CA VAL A 63 8.69 4.45 -2.31
C VAL A 63 7.30 4.27 -1.71
N LEU A 64 6.84 5.22 -0.88
CA LEU A 64 5.52 5.16 -0.25
C LEU A 64 4.42 5.20 -1.32
N SER A 65 4.51 6.13 -2.26
CA SER A 65 3.57 6.27 -3.37
C SER A 65 3.56 5.01 -4.25
N ARG A 66 4.72 4.39 -4.48
CA ARG A 66 4.83 3.11 -5.21
C ARG A 66 4.16 1.95 -4.47
N ILE A 67 4.31 1.86 -3.15
CA ILE A 67 3.65 0.83 -2.34
C ILE A 67 2.13 1.03 -2.38
N MET A 68 1.68 2.27 -2.17
CA MET A 68 0.26 2.64 -2.20
C MET A 68 -0.41 2.29 -3.53
N ARG A 69 0.25 2.59 -4.67
CA ARG A 69 -0.27 2.23 -5.99
C ARG A 69 -0.15 0.73 -6.30
N GLY A 70 0.93 0.10 -5.85
CA GLY A 70 1.14 -1.34 -5.97
C GLY A 70 0.10 -2.16 -5.21
N ALA A 71 -0.40 -1.65 -4.08
CA ALA A 71 -1.46 -2.30 -3.31
C ALA A 71 -2.75 -2.51 -4.15
N VAL A 72 -3.12 -1.53 -4.98
CA VAL A 72 -4.28 -1.65 -5.89
C VAL A 72 -4.10 -2.82 -6.86
N THR A 73 -2.91 -2.90 -7.49
CA THR A 73 -2.63 -3.99 -8.43
C THR A 73 -2.59 -5.35 -7.74
N SER A 74 -2.00 -5.46 -6.55
CA SER A 74 -1.95 -6.71 -5.80
C SER A 74 -3.35 -7.20 -5.40
N ILE A 75 -4.21 -6.30 -4.93
CA ILE A 75 -5.60 -6.64 -4.57
C ILE A 75 -6.37 -7.06 -5.82
N ALA A 76 -6.28 -6.30 -6.92
CA ALA A 76 -6.97 -6.63 -8.17
C ALA A 76 -6.56 -8.00 -8.70
N VAL A 77 -5.26 -8.30 -8.75
CA VAL A 77 -4.75 -9.61 -9.19
C VAL A 77 -5.22 -10.72 -8.26
N GLY A 78 -5.18 -10.52 -6.94
CA GLY A 78 -5.64 -11.54 -5.98
C GLY A 78 -7.14 -11.85 -6.12
N VAL A 79 -7.97 -10.82 -6.31
CA VAL A 79 -9.42 -10.99 -6.53
C VAL A 79 -9.68 -11.71 -7.84
N ILE A 80 -9.00 -11.32 -8.92
CA ILE A 80 -9.19 -11.95 -10.23
C ILE A 80 -8.70 -13.40 -10.21
N ALA A 81 -7.53 -13.68 -9.66
CA ALA A 81 -6.92 -15.00 -9.71
C ALA A 81 -7.63 -16.06 -8.84
N VAL A 82 -8.29 -15.64 -7.77
CA VAL A 82 -8.94 -16.56 -6.80
C VAL A 82 -10.47 -16.53 -6.92
N GLY A 83 -11.05 -15.37 -7.27
CA GLY A 83 -12.49 -15.15 -7.24
C GLY A 83 -13.20 -15.29 -8.59
N LEU A 84 -12.46 -15.33 -9.71
CA LEU A 84 -12.98 -15.54 -11.06
C LEU A 84 -12.40 -16.82 -11.66
#